data_AF-A0A101V780-F1
#
_entry.id   AF-A0A101V780-F1
#
_cell.length_a   1.000
_cell.length_b   1.000
_cell.length_c   1.000
_cell.angle_alpha   90.00
_cell.angle_beta   90.00
_cell.angle_gamma   90.00
#
_symmetry.space_group_name_H-M   'P 1'
#
loop_
_entity.id
_entity.type
_entity.pdbx_description
1 polymer ?
#
loop_
_entity_poly.entity_id
_entity_poly.type
_entity_poly.pdbx_seq_one_letter_code
_entity_poly.pdbx_strand_id
1 'polypeptide(L)'
;MNLSIPRPNRLGIMALALVYTGLTFGAAITPTPAFAAGGVYYTAELATPADEAKVVASGVAWRCEGTTCKAGQGSSRALRICRGLNREFGTVVSFTAGGELLNEDELAKCNA
;
A
#
# COMPACT_ATOMS: atom_id res chain seq x y z
N MET A 1 -0.03 -57.96 18.09
CA MET A 1 -0.75 -56.70 18.40
C MET A 1 -1.37 -56.20 17.09
N ASN A 2 -2.69 -56.33 16.93
CA ASN A 2 -3.38 -55.95 15.70
C ASN A 2 -3.74 -54.47 15.75
N LEU A 3 -3.20 -53.66 14.82
CA LEU A 3 -3.56 -52.25 14.68
C LEU A 3 -4.94 -52.15 14.02
N SER A 4 -5.95 -51.79 14.80
CA SER A 4 -7.29 -51.47 14.30
C SER A 4 -7.29 -50.01 13.81
N ILE A 5 -7.31 -49.82 12.49
CA ILE A 5 -7.47 -48.50 11.87
C ILE A 5 -8.98 -48.20 11.81
N PRO A 6 -9.48 -47.15 12.49
CA PRO A 6 -10.88 -46.78 12.39
C PRO A 6 -11.19 -46.24 10.99
N ARG A 7 -12.26 -46.73 10.36
CA ARG A 7 -12.76 -46.22 9.08
C ARG A 7 -13.39 -44.84 9.31
N PRO A 8 -12.86 -43.75 8.73
CA PRO A 8 -13.46 -42.42 8.91
C PRO A 8 -14.78 -42.32 8.14
N ASN A 9 -15.82 -41.82 8.82
CA ASN A 9 -17.15 -41.57 8.25
C ASN A 9 -17.06 -40.47 7.16
N ARG A 10 -17.80 -40.63 6.06
CA ARG A 10 -17.79 -39.72 4.89
C ARG A 10 -18.09 -38.25 5.25
N LEU A 11 -18.79 -38.03 6.35
CA LEU A 11 -19.10 -36.70 6.90
C LEU A 11 -17.87 -35.96 7.45
N GLY A 12 -16.88 -36.69 7.99
CA GLY A 12 -15.62 -36.09 8.47
C GLY A 12 -14.71 -35.62 7.33
N ILE A 13 -14.80 -36.29 6.17
CA ILE A 13 -14.03 -35.93 4.97
C ILE A 13 -14.54 -34.61 4.37
N MET A 14 -15.85 -34.35 4.39
CA MET A 14 -16.45 -33.11 3.88
C MET A 14 -16.16 -31.89 4.76
N ALA A 15 -16.09 -32.06 6.09
CA ALA A 15 -15.81 -30.96 7.00
C ALA A 15 -14.36 -30.44 6.87
N LEU A 16 -13.41 -31.32 6.58
CA LEU A 16 -12.00 -30.95 6.36
C LEU A 16 -11.79 -30.18 5.04
N ALA A 17 -12.54 -30.50 3.98
CA ALA A 17 -12.38 -29.85 2.67
C ALA A 17 -12.77 -28.35 2.69
N LEU A 18 -13.77 -27.97 3.48
CA LEU A 18 -14.25 -26.58 3.58
C LEU A 18 -13.31 -25.67 4.40
N VAL A 19 -12.63 -26.22 5.41
CA VAL A 19 -11.68 -25.45 6.24
C VAL A 19 -10.40 -25.12 5.45
N TYR A 20 -9.97 -26.02 4.55
CA TYR A 20 -8.77 -25.79 3.73
C TYR A 20 -8.94 -24.74 2.62
N THR A 21 -10.15 -24.51 2.10
CA THR A 21 -10.40 -23.51 1.05
C THR A 21 -10.71 -22.11 1.57
N GLY A 22 -11.15 -21.98 2.83
CA GLY A 22 -11.40 -20.66 3.45
C GLY A 22 -10.12 -19.90 3.84
N LEU A 23 -9.06 -20.62 4.23
CA LEU A 23 -7.84 -20.00 4.75
C LEU A 23 -6.96 -19.34 3.67
N THR A 24 -7.11 -19.72 2.40
CA THR A 24 -6.29 -19.20 1.30
C THR A 24 -6.87 -17.96 0.61
N PHE A 25 -8.17 -17.68 0.76
CA PHE A 25 -8.83 -16.54 0.10
C PHE A 25 -8.99 -15.29 0.99
N GLY A 26 -8.72 -15.37 2.30
CA GLY A 26 -8.92 -14.26 3.23
C GLY A 26 -7.94 -13.09 3.11
N ALA A 27 -6.81 -13.26 2.42
CA ALA A 27 -5.74 -12.26 2.39
C ALA A 27 -5.76 -11.31 1.16
N ALA A 28 -6.65 -11.52 0.19
CA ALA A 28 -6.54 -10.88 -1.13
C ALA A 28 -7.61 -9.82 -1.44
N ILE A 29 -8.33 -9.33 -0.44
CA ILE A 29 -9.27 -8.20 -0.61
C ILE A 29 -8.70 -6.91 -0.01
N THR A 30 -7.47 -6.55 -0.36
CA THR A 30 -7.06 -5.14 -0.25
C THR A 30 -7.66 -4.40 -1.43
N PRO A 31 -8.56 -3.42 -1.22
CA PRO A 31 -9.15 -2.67 -2.31
C PRO A 31 -8.04 -1.87 -3.01
N THR A 32 -7.60 -2.30 -4.18
CA THR A 32 -6.63 -1.54 -4.98
C THR A 32 -7.29 -0.25 -5.46
N PRO A 33 -6.74 0.93 -5.11
CA PRO A 33 -7.34 2.19 -5.54
C PRO A 33 -7.20 2.33 -7.05
N ALA A 34 -8.34 2.46 -7.74
CA ALA A 34 -8.36 2.84 -9.15
C ALA A 34 -7.87 4.29 -9.30
N PHE A 35 -6.75 4.49 -10.00
CA PHE A 35 -6.26 5.81 -10.37
C PHE A 35 -6.99 6.30 -11.63
N ALA A 36 -7.37 7.58 -11.65
CA ALA A 36 -7.98 8.19 -12.83
C ALA A 36 -7.00 8.18 -14.03
N ALA A 37 -7.52 8.32 -15.25
CA ALA A 37 -6.79 8.16 -16.52
C ALA A 37 -5.52 9.04 -16.70
N GLY A 38 -5.24 9.97 -15.78
CA GLY A 38 -4.00 10.75 -15.73
C GLY A 38 -2.77 10.00 -15.19
N GLY A 39 -2.91 8.75 -14.75
CA GLY A 39 -1.80 7.90 -14.32
C GLY A 39 -1.17 8.31 -12.97
N VAL A 40 -0.40 7.39 -12.39
CA VAL A 40 0.41 7.68 -11.20
C VAL A 40 1.71 8.34 -11.67
N TYR A 41 1.96 9.57 -11.21
CA TYR A 41 3.20 10.29 -11.50
C TYR A 41 4.09 10.38 -10.27
N TYR A 42 3.50 10.60 -9.09
CA TYR A 42 4.22 10.57 -7.82
C TYR A 42 3.88 9.29 -7.05
N THR A 43 4.91 8.65 -6.51
CA THR A 43 4.80 7.57 -5.52
C THR A 43 5.68 7.93 -4.33
N ALA A 44 5.14 7.84 -3.13
CA ALA A 44 5.86 8.11 -1.90
C ALA A 44 5.62 6.99 -0.90
N GLU A 45 6.64 6.68 -0.11
CA GLU A 45 6.54 5.80 1.04
C GLU A 45 6.75 6.62 2.31
N LEU A 46 5.82 6.52 3.25
CA LEU A 46 5.83 7.22 4.53
C LEU A 46 6.43 6.33 5.63
N ALA A 47 7.01 6.94 6.66
CA ALA A 47 7.55 6.20 7.81
C ALA A 47 6.44 5.60 8.70
N THR A 48 5.27 6.23 8.70
CA THR A 48 4.07 5.80 9.42
C THR A 48 2.89 5.70 8.47
N PRO A 49 1.93 4.80 8.71
CA PRO A 49 0.74 4.73 7.87
C PRO A 49 -0.03 6.05 7.89
N ALA A 50 -0.57 6.44 6.74
CA ALA A 50 -1.40 7.63 6.62
C ALA A 50 -2.72 7.44 7.38
N ASP A 51 -3.08 8.42 8.20
CA ASP A 51 -4.35 8.42 8.93
C ASP A 51 -5.56 8.57 7.99
N GLU A 52 -5.35 9.25 6.85
CA GLU A 52 -6.37 9.50 5.84
C GLU A 52 -6.00 8.89 4.49
N ALA A 53 -6.95 8.17 3.88
CA ALA A 53 -6.73 7.52 2.59
C ALA A 53 -6.68 8.50 1.39
N LYS A 54 -7.12 9.75 1.56
CA LYS A 54 -7.12 10.79 0.51
C LYS A 54 -6.85 12.15 1.13
N VAL A 55 -5.91 12.89 0.57
CA VAL A 55 -5.57 14.24 1.04
C VAL A 55 -5.13 15.12 -0.12
N VAL A 56 -5.14 16.44 0.07
CA VAL A 56 -4.53 17.39 -0.88
C VAL A 56 -3.31 18.03 -0.24
N ALA A 57 -2.12 17.68 -0.72
CA ALA A 57 -0.85 18.23 -0.24
C ALA A 57 -0.12 18.91 -1.40
N SER A 58 0.39 20.13 -1.17
CA SER A 58 1.01 20.97 -2.20
C SER A 58 0.16 21.17 -3.48
N GLY A 59 -1.16 21.20 -3.32
CA GLY A 59 -2.11 21.37 -4.45
C GLY A 59 -2.26 20.11 -5.32
N VAL A 60 -1.78 18.96 -4.86
CA VAL A 60 -1.89 17.67 -5.53
C VAL A 60 -2.78 16.75 -4.70
N ALA A 61 -3.74 16.10 -5.36
CA ALA A 61 -4.60 15.09 -4.71
C ALA A 61 -3.86 13.76 -4.60
N TRP A 62 -3.65 13.33 -3.36
CA TRP A 62 -3.01 12.08 -2.98
C TRP A 62 -4.03 11.02 -2.60
N ARG A 63 -3.68 9.77 -2.87
CA ARG A 63 -4.37 8.60 -2.31
C ARG A 63 -3.35 7.72 -1.64
N CYS A 64 -3.58 7.42 -0.37
CA CYS A 64 -2.68 6.66 0.47
C CYS A 64 -3.32 5.33 0.89
N GLU A 65 -2.51 4.28 0.95
CA GLU A 65 -2.87 2.95 1.43
C GLU A 65 -1.75 2.48 2.36
N GLY A 66 -2.04 2.43 3.67
CA GLY A 66 -0.99 2.25 4.67
C GLY A 66 0.06 3.36 4.56
N THR A 67 1.30 2.99 4.30
CA THR A 67 2.45 3.91 4.14
C THR A 67 2.66 4.39 2.71
N THR A 68 2.02 3.77 1.71
CA THR A 68 2.25 4.10 0.31
C THR A 68 1.23 5.13 -0.17
N CYS A 69 1.72 6.29 -0.62
CA CYS A 69 0.92 7.37 -1.18
C CYS A 69 1.21 7.56 -2.66
N LYS A 70 0.16 7.76 -3.47
CA LYS A 70 0.25 7.94 -4.92
C LYS A 70 -0.57 9.14 -5.39
N ALA A 71 -0.06 9.84 -6.38
CA ALA A 71 -0.72 11.00 -6.95
C ALA A 71 -0.42 11.19 -8.45
N GLY A 72 -1.30 11.95 -9.12
CA GLY A 72 -1.06 12.41 -10.48
C GLY A 72 -0.05 13.55 -10.56
N GLN A 73 0.33 13.94 -11.77
CA GLN A 73 1.32 15.01 -11.99
C GLN A 73 0.78 16.38 -11.54
N GLY A 74 1.60 17.10 -10.78
CA GLY A 74 1.32 18.48 -10.36
C GLY A 74 2.10 19.50 -11.19
N SER A 75 1.90 20.78 -10.91
CA SER A 75 2.61 21.89 -11.58
C SER A 75 3.93 22.29 -10.91
N SER A 76 4.23 21.72 -9.73
CA SER A 76 5.42 22.06 -8.93
C SER A 76 6.54 21.04 -9.09
N ARG A 77 7.77 21.46 -8.75
CA ARG A 77 8.95 20.58 -8.71
C ARG A 77 8.78 19.46 -7.67
N ALA A 78 9.32 18.27 -7.96
CA ALA A 78 9.22 17.08 -7.10
C ALA A 78 9.58 17.34 -5.63
N LEU A 79 10.70 18.03 -5.37
CA LEU A 79 11.12 18.41 -4.01
C LEU A 79 10.06 19.22 -3.25
N ARG A 80 9.34 20.14 -3.92
CA ARG A 80 8.28 20.94 -3.29
C ARG A 80 7.04 20.09 -2.99
N ILE A 81 6.72 19.16 -3.87
CA ILE A 81 5.63 18.21 -3.66
C ILE A 81 5.95 17.30 -2.46
N CYS A 82 7.16 16.74 -2.42
CA CYS A 82 7.63 15.89 -1.32
C CYS A 82 7.58 16.61 0.03
N ARG A 83 8.08 17.87 0.12
CA ARG A 83 7.98 18.67 1.35
C ARG A 83 6.55 18.91 1.82
N GLY A 84 5.60 19.05 0.89
CA GLY A 84 4.20 19.17 1.24
C GLY A 84 3.67 17.90 1.89
N LEU A 85 4.05 16.74 1.34
CA LEU A 85 3.69 15.44 1.90
C LEU A 85 4.34 15.22 3.27
N ASN A 86 5.61 15.63 3.45
CA ASN A 86 6.28 15.58 4.75
C ASN A 86 5.55 16.42 5.81
N ARG A 87 5.09 17.62 5.45
CA ARG A 87 4.33 18.47 6.38
C ARG A 87 2.97 17.89 6.77
N GLU A 88 2.38 17.09 5.88
CA GLU A 88 1.07 16.47 6.09
C GLU A 88 1.16 15.19 6.93
N PHE A 89 2.11 14.31 6.59
CA PHE A 89 2.19 12.95 7.14
C PHE A 89 3.47 12.65 7.93
N GLY A 90 4.39 13.61 8.02
CA GLY A 90 5.71 13.41 8.60
C GLY A 90 6.68 12.71 7.64
N THR A 91 7.65 12.00 8.21
CA THR A 91 8.83 11.53 7.47
C THR A 91 8.48 10.69 6.23
N VAL A 92 9.06 11.09 5.09
CA VAL A 92 8.99 10.38 3.81
C VAL A 92 10.24 9.52 3.65
N VAL A 93 10.06 8.21 3.54
CA VAL A 93 11.12 7.20 3.41
C VAL A 93 11.60 7.05 1.97
N SER A 94 10.72 7.25 0.99
CA SER A 94 11.09 7.29 -0.42
C SER A 94 10.13 8.16 -1.21
N PHE A 95 10.60 8.74 -2.31
CA PHE A 95 9.76 9.56 -3.18
C PHE A 95 10.23 9.43 -4.63
N THR A 96 9.32 9.03 -5.51
CA THR A 96 9.52 8.89 -6.96
C THR A 96 8.62 9.87 -7.70
N ALA A 97 9.15 10.57 -8.70
CA ALA A 97 8.43 11.47 -9.59
C ALA A 97 8.70 11.12 -11.05
N GLY A 98 7.68 10.74 -11.80
CA GLY A 98 7.80 10.42 -13.22
C GLY A 98 8.77 9.28 -13.52
N GLY A 99 8.97 8.36 -12.56
CA GLY A 99 9.95 7.27 -12.66
C GLY A 99 11.32 7.58 -12.07
N GLU A 100 11.61 8.84 -11.74
CA GLU A 100 12.88 9.23 -11.10
C GLU A 100 12.75 9.20 -9.58
N LEU A 101 13.63 8.44 -8.92
CA LEU A 101 13.69 8.36 -7.46
C LEU A 101 14.54 9.53 -6.92
N LEU A 102 14.04 10.25 -5.92
CA LEU A 102 14.87 11.23 -5.23
C LEU A 102 16.04 10.52 -4.54
N ASN A 103 17.25 11.02 -4.75
CA ASN A 103 18.44 10.52 -4.06
C ASN A 103 18.43 10.93 -2.57
N GLU A 104 19.40 10.43 -1.81
CA GLU A 104 19.49 10.63 -0.35
C GLU A 104 19.57 12.11 0.04
N ASP A 105 20.34 12.93 -0.68
CA ASP A 105 20.46 14.37 -0.43
C ASP A 105 19.14 15.10 -0.70
N GLU A 106 18.43 14.72 -1.76
CA GLU A 106 17.11 15.27 -2.10
C GLU A 106 16.05 14.82 -1.11
N LEU A 107 16.08 13.57 -0.68
CA LEU A 107 15.17 13.03 0.33
C LEU A 107 15.42 13.71 1.70
N ALA A 108 16.68 13.94 2.08
CA ALA A 108 17.01 14.72 3.27
C ALA A 108 16.46 16.15 3.16
N LYS A 109 16.59 16.81 2.01
CA LYS A 109 16.01 18.13 1.75
C LYS A 109 14.47 18.13 1.69
N CYS A 110 13.84 16.99 1.43
CA CYS A 110 12.39 16.83 1.50
C CYS A 110 11.92 16.73 2.95
N ASN A 111 12.66 16.01 3.78
CA ASN A 111 12.35 15.78 5.18
C ASN A 111 12.75 16.95 6.11
N ALA A 112 13.58 17.87 5.61
CA ALA A 112 14.01 19.09 6.31
C ALA A 112 12.99 20.23 6.28
#